data_AF-A0A5J6HPP5-F1
#
_entry.id   AF-A0A5J6HPP5-F1
#
_cell.length_a   1.000
_cell.length_b   1.000
_cell.length_c   1.000
_cell.angle_alpha   90.00
_cell.angle_beta   90.00
_cell.angle_gamma   90.00
#
_symmetry.space_group_name_H-M   'P 1'
#
loop_
_entity.id
_entity.type
_entity.pdbx_description
1 polymer ?
#
loop_
_entity_poly.entity_id
_entity_poly.type
_entity_poly.pdbx_seq_one_letter_code
_entity_poly.pdbx_strand_id
1 'polypeptide(L)' 'MGDAEAFRAALARTIGRDPYGHGSTPVRGEQDRREVTVEGAIVLYYVSASVQTLTVVRLILSP' A
#
# COMPACT_ATOMS: atom_id res chain seq x y z
N MET A 1 1.42 -19.02 -8.90
CA MET A 1 2.01 -17.91 -9.68
C MET A 1 1.00 -16.80 -10.00
N GLY A 2 -0.31 -17.09 -10.09
CA GLY A 2 -1.35 -16.08 -10.36
C GLY A 2 -1.59 -15.06 -9.24
N ASP A 3 -1.57 -15.48 -7.97
CA ASP A 3 -1.98 -14.61 -6.86
C ASP A 3 -1.01 -13.45 -6.59
N ALA A 4 0.29 -13.69 -6.73
CA ALA A 4 1.31 -12.65 -6.55
C ALA A 4 1.25 -11.59 -7.65
N GLU A 5 1.00 -12.00 -8.89
CA GLU A 5 0.87 -11.07 -10.02
C GLU A 5 -0.44 -10.28 -9.93
N ALA A 6 -1.54 -10.95 -9.58
CA ALA A 6 -2.82 -10.30 -9.33
C ALA A 6 -2.71 -9.27 -8.19
N PHE A 7 -2.02 -9.62 -7.11
CA PHE A 7 -1.76 -8.70 -6.00
C PHE A 7 -0.90 -7.52 -6.42
N ARG A 8 0.18 -7.74 -7.20
CA ARG A 8 1.00 -6.65 -7.77
C ARG A 8 0.17 -5.71 -8.65
N ALA A 9 -0.67 -6.26 -9.52
CA ALA A 9 -1.58 -5.48 -10.35
C ALA A 9 -2.58 -4.68 -9.50
N ALA A 10 -3.08 -5.26 -8.41
CA ALA A 10 -3.96 -4.58 -7.46
C ALA A 10 -3.27 -3.42 -6.74
N LEU A 11 -2.02 -3.59 -6.32
CA LEU A 11 -1.20 -2.50 -5.76
C LEU A 11 -0.96 -1.40 -6.81
N ALA A 12 -0.60 -1.77 -8.03
CA ALA A 12 -0.30 -0.82 -9.10
C ALA A 12 -1.52 0.05 -9.50
N ARG A 13 -2.72 -0.53 -9.53
CA ARG A 13 -3.97 0.19 -9.87
C ARG A 13 -4.56 1.02 -8.72
N THR A 14 -4.06 0.84 -7.49
CA THR A 14 -4.54 1.54 -6.29
C THR A 14 -3.44 2.47 -5.77
N ILE A 15 -2.79 2.10 -4.66
CA ILE A 15 -1.81 2.93 -3.98
C ILE A 15 -0.63 3.27 -4.89
N GLY A 16 -0.23 2.39 -5.81
CA GLY A 16 0.82 2.66 -6.80
C GLY A 16 0.56 3.89 -7.68
N ARG A 17 -0.70 4.28 -7.85
CA ARG A 17 -1.12 5.46 -8.61
C ARG A 17 -1.55 6.61 -7.72
N ASP A 18 -2.21 6.31 -6.60
CA ASP A 18 -2.65 7.29 -5.62
C ASP A 18 -2.27 6.82 -4.20
N PRO A 19 -1.04 7.12 -3.76
CA PRO A 19 -0.51 6.68 -2.46
C PRO A 19 -1.28 7.15 -1.24
N TYR A 20 -2.05 8.24 -1.36
CA TYR A 20 -2.78 8.85 -0.25
C TYR A 20 -4.29 8.56 -0.31
N GLY A 21 -4.79 8.07 -1.45
CA GLY A 21 -6.19 7.67 -1.63
C GLY A 21 -6.47 6.20 -1.30
N HIS A 22 -7.56 5.68 -1.88
CA HIS A 22 -7.98 4.26 -1.75
C HIS A 22 -8.15 3.74 -0.31
N GLY A 23 -8.52 4.61 0.63
CA GLY A 23 -8.66 4.25 2.04
C GLY A 23 -7.34 4.12 2.79
N SER A 24 -6.25 4.59 2.19
CA SER A 24 -4.95 4.70 2.85
C SER A 24 -4.99 5.72 3.99
N THR A 25 -4.50 5.35 5.16
CA THR A 25 -4.51 6.20 6.36
C THR A 25 -3.11 6.40 6.93
N PRO A 26 -2.80 7.59 7.49
CA PRO A 26 -1.53 7.83 8.17
C PRO A 26 -1.44 7.00 9.45
N VAL A 27 -0.28 6.42 9.70
CA VAL A 27 -0.01 5.59 10.87
C VAL A 27 0.73 6.41 11.91
N ARG A 28 0.22 6.43 13.14
CA ARG A 28 0.85 7.09 14.30
C ARG A 28 1.14 8.59 14.07
N GLY A 29 0.32 9.27 13.29
CA GLY A 29 0.48 10.71 13.00
C GLY A 29 1.59 11.03 12.00
N GLU A 30 2.28 10.04 11.46
CA GLU A 30 3.28 10.21 10.41
C GLU A 30 2.58 10.19 9.04
N GLN A 31 2.59 11.32 8.33
CA GLN A 31 1.81 11.52 7.10
C GLN A 31 2.15 10.51 5.99
N ASP A 32 3.44 10.20 5.87
CA ASP A 32 3.99 9.40 4.78
C ASP A 32 4.11 7.92 5.11
N ARG A 33 3.97 7.55 6.39
CA ARG A 33 3.83 6.16 6.82
C ARG A 33 2.36 5.79 6.79
N ARG A 34 1.97 4.88 5.91
CA ARG A 34 0.57 4.62 5.63
C ARG A 34 0.21 3.16 5.69
N GLU A 35 -1.04 2.89 6.04
CA GLU A 35 -1.64 1.56 5.96
C GLU A 35 -2.88 1.57 5.06
N VAL A 36 -3.12 0.45 4.39
CA VAL A 36 -4.32 0.22 3.57
C VAL A 36 -4.62 -1.27 3.52
N THR A 37 -5.86 -1.65 3.23
CA THR A 37 -6.21 -3.03 2.88
C THR A 37 -6.37 -3.17 1.37
N VAL A 38 -5.62 -4.09 0.75
CA VAL A 38 -5.71 -4.42 -0.68
C VAL A 38 -5.85 -5.93 -0.80
N GLU A 39 -6.90 -6.40 -1.50
CA GLU A 39 -7.16 -7.83 -1.73
C GLU A 39 -7.09 -8.68 -0.44
N GLY A 40 -7.64 -8.16 0.67
CA GLY A 40 -7.62 -8.84 1.96
C GLY A 40 -6.27 -8.83 2.69
N ALA A 41 -5.25 -8.15 2.17
CA ALA A 41 -3.98 -7.96 2.85
C ALA A 41 -3.83 -6.52 3.37
N ILE A 42 -3.37 -6.37 4.61
CA ILE A 42 -2.97 -5.08 5.17
C ILE A 42 -1.55 -4.78 4.69
N VAL A 43 -1.40 -3.64 4.02
CA VAL A 43 -0.16 -3.17 3.43
C VAL A 43 0.31 -1.96 4.22
N LEU A 44 1.44 -2.09 4.91
CA LEU A 44 2.12 -0.97 5.56
C LEU A 44 3.24 -0.49 4.63
N TYR A 45 3.27 0.81 4.34
CA TYR A 45 4.24 1.38 3.41
C TYR A 45 4.65 2.81 3.74
N TYR A 46 5.71 3.26 3.07
CA TYR A 46 6.14 4.66 3.08
C TYR A 46 5.96 5.29 1.71
N VAL A 47 5.55 6.57 1.70
CA VAL A 47 5.53 7.41 0.50
C VAL A 47 6.70 8.37 0.56
N SER A 48 7.53 8.40 -0.47
CA SER A 48 8.45 9.52 -0.64
C SER A 48 7.78 10.60 -1.49
N ALA A 49 7.65 11.81 -0.95
CA ALA A 49 7.03 12.93 -1.68
C ALA A 49 7.90 13.42 -2.86
N SER A 50 9.21 13.19 -2.81
CA SER A 50 10.18 13.64 -3.83
C SER A 50 10.32 12.66 -4.99
N VAL A 51 10.01 11.39 -4.77
CA VAL A 51 9.99 10.32 -5.78
C VAL A 51 8.79 9.46 -5.39
N GLN A 52 7.70 9.46 -6.16
CA GLN A 52 6.46 8.69 -5.87
C GLN A 52 6.70 7.18 -5.89
N THR A 53 7.51 6.73 -4.95
CA THR A 53 7.98 5.38 -4.75
C THR A 53 7.33 4.89 -3.49
N LEU A 54 6.62 3.78 -3.62
CA LEU A 54 6.03 3.07 -2.49
C LEU A 54 6.95 1.96 -2.05
N THR A 55 7.34 2.01 -0.78
CA THR A 55 8.07 0.92 -0.15
C THR A 55 7.13 0.15 0.74
N VAL A 56 6.67 -1.01 0.28
CA VAL A 56 5.89 -1.95 1.11
C VAL A 56 6.83 -2.59 2.12
N VAL A 57 6.66 -2.27 3.39
CA VAL A 57 7.54 -2.76 4.47
C VAL A 57 6.99 -4.00 5.15
N ARG A 58 5.67 -4.21 5.09
CA ARG A 58 5.03 -5.39 5.67
C ARG A 58 3.70 -5.70 4.99
N LEU A 59 3.46 -6.98 4.76
CA LEU A 59 2.19 -7.53 4.32
C LEU A 59 1.64 -8.44 5.42
N ILE A 60 0.40 -8.21 5.83
CA ILE A 60 -0.31 -9.02 6.82
C ILE A 60 -1.57 -9.57 6.14
N LEU A 61 -1.71 -10.90 6.09
CA LEU A 61 -2.93 -11.52 5.58
C LEU A 61 -4.05 -11.29 6.60
N SER A 62 -5.19 -10.78 6.13
CA SER A 62 -6.42 -10.80 6.94
C SER A 62 -6.88 -12.25 7.14
N PRO A 63 -7.41 -12.61 8.32
CA PRO A 63 -8.09 -13.89 8.52
C PRO A 63 -9.25 -14.09 7.55
#